data_AF-A0A1L7TZR8-F1
#
_entry.id   AF-A0A1L7TZR8-F1
#
_cell.length_a   1.000
_cell.length_b   1.000
_cell.length_c   1.000
_cell.angle_alpha   90.00
_cell.angle_beta   90.00
_cell.angle_gamma   90.00
#
_symmetry.space_group_name_H-M   'P 1'
#
loop_
_entity.id
_entity.type
_entity.pdbx_description
1 polymer ?
#
loop_
_entity_poly.entity_id
_entity_poly.type
_entity_poly.pdbx_seq_one_letter_code
_entity_poly.pdbx_strand_id
1 'polypeptide(L)'
;MSLVSAFILRLGQMFRDPPRALVRLGIFGGLSLLLILITWKGSASLSYSWTPPISESELKNISQKANENAESHVKAPYKNTFWEVGQRSRELSQWLSKSDKLDPTSKVGRQLRDITEITAQQLFPFLKSPPRNPGSKTPLSDLRHSFDRGSRGIVIPVGGGEQSVRFAGHLIVSLRKVLGCRLPIQIVYAGEDDLPKKDRDRIAKLDGASDVEFLDIFNVFDDTTLRLKDGGWAIKAFALLGSHFEEVILLDADAVFIQQPERLFAQKAYIEKGALLFHDRLLWQHAFKERHEWWKDQIKEPSAEMNKSLVWTEDYAEECDSGVVVLNKARVSTLVGLLHVAWQNTYEVREEVTYRQGHGDKESWWLGLELGGSSYEFESHYGSMIGWGEGRGANVTKVCSFVIAHTDEKDKLLWYNGSLLKNKRVDPDGYEVPEYWMMDGKWHKGRTKDDMSCMTDTEVLELTAEEKRVLRESIGIAKKVDIALKGTV
;
A
#
# COMPACT_ATOMS: atom_id res chain seq x y z
N MET A 1 -20.70 -57.06 28.57
CA MET A 1 -20.10 -56.86 29.90
C MET A 1 -19.22 -55.63 29.82
N SER A 2 -19.58 -54.54 30.51
CA SER A 2 -19.02 -53.21 30.27
C SER A 2 -17.71 -52.96 31.03
N LEU A 3 -16.90 -52.04 30.51
CA LEU A 3 -15.65 -51.49 31.07
C LEU A 3 -15.78 -50.98 32.53
N VAL A 4 -16.99 -50.86 33.05
CA VAL A 4 -17.27 -50.44 34.42
C VAL A 4 -16.87 -51.51 35.44
N SER A 5 -16.97 -52.80 35.09
CA SER A 5 -16.61 -53.90 36.03
C SER A 5 -15.10 -54.07 36.20
N ALA A 6 -14.27 -53.65 35.23
CA ALA A 6 -12.81 -53.71 35.34
C ALA A 6 -12.23 -52.52 36.14
N PHE A 7 -12.94 -51.38 36.19
CA PHE A 7 -12.51 -50.19 36.93
C PHE A 7 -12.76 -50.31 38.44
N ILE A 8 -13.87 -50.96 38.83
CA ILE A 8 -14.24 -51.16 40.24
C ILE A 8 -13.25 -52.12 40.95
N LEU A 9 -12.69 -53.10 40.24
CA LEU A 9 -11.71 -54.04 40.79
C LEU A 9 -10.30 -53.45 41.00
N ARG A 10 -9.92 -52.36 40.30
CA ARG A 10 -8.64 -51.66 40.52
C ARG A 10 -8.70 -50.57 41.60
N LEU A 11 -9.86 -50.00 41.88
CA LEU A 11 -10.04 -49.04 42.98
C LEU A 11 -10.02 -49.71 44.36
N GLY A 12 -10.44 -50.98 44.47
CA GLY A 12 -10.43 -51.74 45.72
C GLY A 12 -9.03 -52.10 46.27
N GLN A 13 -7.99 -52.09 45.43
CA GLN A 13 -6.61 -52.37 45.85
C GLN A 13 -5.80 -51.12 46.24
N MET A 14 -6.33 -49.92 46.01
CA MET A 14 -5.61 -48.66 46.25
C MET A 14 -5.82 -48.06 47.65
N PHE A 15 -6.55 -48.76 48.54
CA PHE A 15 -6.87 -48.31 49.91
C PHE A 15 -6.11 -49.06 51.02
N ARG A 16 -4.96 -49.66 50.73
CA ARG A 16 -4.19 -50.40 51.76
C ARG A 16 -2.87 -49.81 52.22
N ASP A 17 -2.47 -48.62 51.75
CA ASP A 17 -1.26 -47.94 52.26
C ASP A 17 -1.38 -46.40 52.26
N PRO A 18 -1.78 -45.79 53.39
CA PRO A 18 -1.96 -44.34 53.50
C PRO A 18 -0.69 -43.46 53.37
N PRO A 19 0.55 -43.88 53.71
CA PRO A 19 1.62 -42.89 53.87
C PRO A 19 2.35 -42.53 52.57
N ARG A 20 2.11 -43.22 51.43
CA ARG A 20 2.80 -42.95 50.15
C ARG A 20 1.97 -42.20 49.10
N ALA A 21 0.65 -42.11 49.27
CA ALA A 21 -0.22 -41.35 48.39
C ALA A 21 -0.20 -39.83 48.69
N LEU A 22 -0.08 -39.46 49.97
CA LEU A 22 -0.07 -38.06 50.42
C LEU A 22 1.18 -37.28 49.96
N VAL A 23 2.34 -37.94 49.89
CA VAL A 23 3.59 -37.31 49.42
C VAL A 23 3.56 -37.02 47.92
N ARG A 24 2.89 -37.87 47.11
CA ARG A 24 2.77 -37.66 45.66
C ARG A 24 1.72 -36.59 45.30
N LEU A 25 0.67 -36.43 46.11
CA LEU A 25 -0.31 -35.35 45.97
C LEU A 25 0.26 -33.97 46.35
N GLY A 26 1.13 -33.90 47.36
CA GLY A 26 1.80 -32.65 47.75
C GLY A 26 2.76 -32.10 46.68
N ILE A 27 3.50 -32.99 46.00
CA ILE A 27 4.44 -32.61 44.94
C ILE A 27 3.69 -32.16 43.67
N PHE A 28 2.58 -32.83 43.30
CA PHE A 28 1.75 -32.41 42.16
C PHE A 28 0.95 -31.13 42.42
N GLY A 29 0.47 -30.92 43.65
CA GLY A 29 -0.21 -29.68 44.05
C GLY A 29 0.73 -28.47 44.07
N GLY A 30 1.96 -28.65 44.57
CA GLY A 30 2.98 -27.59 44.60
C GLY A 30 3.48 -27.18 43.22
N LEU A 31 3.71 -28.13 42.31
CA LEU A 31 4.10 -27.85 40.92
C LEU A 31 2.98 -27.19 40.12
N SER A 32 1.71 -27.55 40.36
CA SER A 32 0.56 -26.94 39.69
C SER A 32 0.33 -25.50 40.14
N LEU A 33 0.51 -25.20 41.43
CA LEU A 33 0.44 -23.82 41.95
C LEU A 33 1.61 -22.95 41.47
N LEU A 34 2.82 -23.51 41.35
CA LEU A 34 3.97 -22.80 40.80
C LEU A 34 3.81 -22.53 39.29
N LEU A 35 3.27 -23.49 38.53
CA LEU A 35 2.93 -23.31 37.11
C LEU A 35 1.83 -22.27 36.92
N ILE A 36 0.78 -22.27 37.76
CA ILE A 36 -0.27 -21.24 37.72
C ILE A 36 0.31 -19.85 38.03
N LEU A 37 1.20 -19.73 39.03
CA LEU A 37 1.85 -18.46 39.37
C LEU A 37 2.85 -17.98 38.30
N ILE A 38 3.54 -18.89 37.61
CA ILE A 38 4.43 -18.58 36.48
C ILE A 38 3.61 -18.19 35.23
N THR A 39 2.46 -18.84 34.98
CA THR A 39 1.54 -18.45 33.90
C THR A 39 0.79 -17.16 34.20
N TRP A 40 0.57 -16.82 35.49
CA TRP A 40 -0.12 -15.60 35.89
C TRP A 40 0.82 -14.37 35.88
N LYS A 41 2.12 -14.56 36.09
CA LYS A 41 3.15 -13.54 35.81
C LYS A 41 3.51 -13.42 34.31
N GLY A 42 3.12 -14.39 33.49
CA GLY A 42 3.36 -14.41 32.03
C GLY A 42 2.16 -14.04 31.16
N SER A 43 0.95 -13.96 31.72
CA SER A 43 -0.19 -13.37 31.04
C SER A 43 -0.05 -11.85 31.06
N ALA A 44 0.34 -11.31 29.91
CA ALA A 44 0.24 -9.90 29.58
C ALA A 44 -1.05 -9.31 30.19
N SER A 45 -0.90 -8.18 30.85
CA SER A 45 -2.01 -7.34 31.27
C SER A 45 -3.02 -7.24 30.13
N LEU A 46 -4.17 -7.91 30.29
CA LEU A 46 -5.41 -7.44 29.71
C LEU A 46 -5.72 -6.13 30.46
N SER A 47 -4.99 -5.07 30.10
CA SER A 47 -5.47 -3.73 30.33
C SER A 47 -6.68 -3.59 29.44
N TYR A 48 -7.86 -3.86 30.01
CA TYR A 48 -9.05 -3.20 29.53
C TYR A 48 -8.74 -1.71 29.71
N SER A 49 -8.23 -1.07 28.66
CA SER A 49 -8.02 0.37 28.67
C SER A 49 -9.41 0.98 28.71
N TRP A 50 -9.90 1.19 29.92
CA TRP A 50 -11.05 2.03 30.18
C TRP A 50 -10.61 3.45 29.80
N THR A 51 -10.72 3.78 28.51
CA THR A 51 -10.71 5.16 28.09
C THR A 51 -11.94 5.80 28.71
N PRO A 52 -11.79 6.87 29.52
CA PRO A 52 -12.95 7.56 30.06
C PRO A 52 -13.86 7.97 28.88
N PRO A 53 -15.19 7.87 29.05
CA PRO A 53 -16.11 8.30 28.02
C PRO A 53 -15.82 9.76 27.66
N ILE A 54 -15.88 10.09 26.36
CA ILE A 54 -15.83 11.48 25.90
C ILE A 54 -16.80 12.31 26.75
N SER A 55 -16.29 13.38 27.33
CA SER A 55 -17.12 14.29 28.12
C SER A 55 -18.13 15.01 27.22
N GLU A 56 -19.29 15.37 27.75
CA GLU A 56 -20.27 16.15 26.98
C GLU A 56 -19.69 17.48 26.50
N SER A 57 -18.81 18.10 27.29
CA SER A 57 -18.05 19.30 26.90
C SER A 57 -17.14 19.06 25.70
N GLU A 58 -16.43 17.94 25.68
CA GLU A 58 -15.56 17.58 24.55
C GLU A 58 -16.38 17.28 23.30
N LEU A 59 -17.49 16.54 23.41
CA LEU A 59 -18.40 16.30 22.30
C LEU A 59 -18.97 17.62 21.75
N LYS A 60 -19.32 18.57 22.62
CA LYS A 60 -19.78 19.90 22.22
C LYS A 60 -18.69 20.66 21.44
N ASN A 61 -17.44 20.61 21.89
CA ASN A 61 -16.32 21.23 21.19
C ASN A 61 -16.08 20.60 19.81
N ILE A 62 -16.11 19.27 19.72
CA ILE A 62 -16.02 18.55 18.44
C ILE A 62 -17.16 18.96 17.50
N SER A 63 -18.40 19.01 18.02
CA SER A 63 -19.58 19.41 17.25
C SER A 63 -19.46 20.84 16.73
N GLN A 64 -19.01 21.77 17.57
CA GLN A 64 -18.79 23.16 17.19
C GLN A 64 -17.73 23.25 16.08
N LYS A 65 -16.60 22.57 16.24
CA LYS A 65 -15.53 22.56 15.25
C LYS A 65 -15.97 21.97 13.90
N ALA A 66 -16.74 20.89 13.94
CA ALA A 66 -17.31 20.29 12.74
C ALA A 66 -18.28 21.25 12.01
N ASN A 67 -19.09 22.00 12.76
CA ASN A 67 -19.97 23.02 12.18
C ASN A 67 -19.19 24.19 11.57
N GLU A 68 -18.14 24.68 12.24
CA GLU A 68 -17.25 25.72 11.69
C GLU A 68 -16.61 25.27 10.36
N ASN A 69 -16.11 24.02 10.33
CA ASN A 69 -15.55 23.42 9.11
C ASN A 69 -16.60 23.25 8.01
N ALA A 70 -17.86 22.97 8.37
CA ALA A 70 -18.98 22.86 7.44
C ALA A 70 -19.36 24.21 6.82
N GLU A 71 -19.26 25.31 7.56
CA GLU A 71 -19.54 26.66 7.04
C GLU A 71 -18.45 27.16 6.08
N SER A 72 -17.20 26.71 6.28
CA SER A 72 -16.05 27.02 5.43
C SER A 72 -15.70 25.83 4.51
N HIS A 73 -16.48 25.63 3.45
CA HIS A 73 -16.20 24.55 2.48
C HIS A 73 -14.91 24.77 1.68
N VAL A 74 -14.09 23.72 1.59
CA VAL A 74 -12.95 23.67 0.67
C VAL A 74 -13.49 23.61 -0.77
N LYS A 75 -13.11 24.61 -1.57
CA LYS A 75 -13.53 24.77 -2.97
C LYS A 75 -12.41 25.43 -3.78
N ALA A 76 -12.49 25.33 -5.10
CA ALA A 76 -11.55 26.00 -5.99
C ALA A 76 -11.44 27.51 -5.69
N PRO A 77 -10.25 28.13 -5.81
CA PRO A 77 -8.97 27.50 -6.16
C PRO A 77 -8.39 26.65 -5.02
N TYR A 78 -7.97 25.43 -5.34
CA TYR A 78 -7.44 24.45 -4.38
C TYR A 78 -5.98 24.66 -4.00
N LYS A 79 -5.21 25.43 -4.79
CA LYS A 79 -3.73 25.55 -4.62
C LYS A 79 -3.28 25.79 -3.18
N ASN A 80 -4.00 26.60 -2.40
CA ASN A 80 -3.58 26.97 -1.04
C ASN A 80 -4.37 26.23 0.07
N THR A 81 -5.11 25.17 -0.28
CA THR A 81 -6.03 24.48 0.63
C THR A 81 -5.48 23.17 1.19
N PHE A 82 -4.34 22.69 0.70
CA PHE A 82 -3.79 21.37 1.05
C PHE A 82 -3.44 21.28 2.53
N TRP A 83 -2.83 22.31 3.10
CA TRP A 83 -2.59 22.39 4.55
C TRP A 83 -3.89 22.28 5.36
N GLU A 84 -4.92 23.04 4.97
CA GLU A 84 -6.22 23.04 5.65
C GLU A 84 -6.91 21.67 5.57
N VAL A 85 -6.90 21.04 4.40
CA VAL A 85 -7.43 19.68 4.22
C VAL A 85 -6.63 18.69 5.07
N GLY A 86 -5.32 18.84 5.16
CA GLY A 86 -4.44 18.08 6.05
C GLY A 86 -4.83 18.20 7.53
N GLN A 87 -5.02 19.43 8.01
CA GLN A 87 -5.43 19.67 9.41
C GLN A 87 -6.80 19.06 9.71
N ARG A 88 -7.78 19.25 8.83
CA ARG A 88 -9.11 18.64 8.96
C ARG A 88 -9.04 17.11 8.87
N SER A 89 -8.10 16.56 8.13
CA SER A 89 -7.83 15.11 8.07
C SER A 89 -7.27 14.59 9.41
N ARG A 90 -6.35 15.33 10.03
CA ARG A 90 -5.83 14.99 11.37
C ARG A 90 -6.94 15.01 12.42
N GLU A 91 -7.82 16.01 12.39
CA GLU A 91 -9.02 16.07 13.24
C GLU A 91 -9.94 14.85 13.01
N LEU A 92 -10.24 14.55 11.75
CA LEU A 92 -11.07 13.40 11.36
C LEU A 92 -10.48 12.07 11.89
N SER A 93 -9.17 11.87 11.74
CA SER A 93 -8.47 10.68 12.25
C SER A 93 -8.61 10.53 13.76
N GLN A 94 -8.51 11.64 14.51
CA GLN A 94 -8.71 11.63 15.96
C GLN A 94 -10.16 11.31 16.33
N TRP A 95 -11.13 11.91 15.65
CA TRP A 95 -12.56 11.68 15.92
C TRP A 95 -12.99 10.26 15.59
N LEU A 96 -12.50 9.72 14.46
CA LEU A 96 -12.74 8.34 14.05
C LEU A 96 -12.15 7.35 15.06
N SER A 97 -10.89 7.56 15.47
CA SER A 97 -10.22 6.73 16.49
C SER A 97 -10.94 6.74 17.85
N LYS A 98 -11.57 7.86 18.21
CA LYS A 98 -12.39 7.94 19.43
C LYS A 98 -13.74 7.26 19.23
N SER A 99 -14.38 7.46 18.07
CA SER A 99 -15.67 6.84 17.72
C SER A 99 -15.59 5.31 17.77
N ASP A 100 -14.50 4.72 17.26
CA ASP A 100 -14.28 3.27 17.26
C ASP A 100 -14.20 2.64 18.66
N LYS A 101 -13.93 3.43 19.70
CA LYS A 101 -13.81 2.96 21.10
C LYS A 101 -15.12 3.11 21.89
N LEU A 102 -16.13 3.79 21.33
CA LEU A 102 -17.40 4.04 22.00
C LEU A 102 -18.45 3.01 21.58
N ASP A 103 -19.41 2.75 22.48
CA ASP A 103 -20.61 2.00 22.12
C ASP A 103 -21.43 2.78 21.08
N PRO A 104 -21.60 2.26 19.84
CA PRO A 104 -22.33 2.94 18.77
C PRO A 104 -23.83 3.08 19.06
N THR A 105 -24.36 2.41 20.09
CA THR A 105 -25.75 2.51 20.55
C THR A 105 -25.92 3.51 21.70
N SER A 106 -24.83 4.03 22.25
CA SER A 106 -24.90 5.14 23.21
C SER A 106 -25.24 6.46 22.51
N LYS A 107 -25.85 7.41 23.24
CA LYS A 107 -26.15 8.75 22.68
C LYS A 107 -24.88 9.46 22.19
N VAL A 108 -23.83 9.45 23.02
CA VAL A 108 -22.52 10.06 22.71
C VAL A 108 -21.85 9.36 21.52
N GLY A 109 -21.86 8.03 21.49
CA GLY A 109 -21.29 7.25 20.39
C GLY A 109 -21.99 7.51 19.05
N ARG A 110 -23.33 7.55 19.04
CA ARG A 110 -24.09 7.95 17.85
C ARG A 110 -23.73 9.36 17.38
N GLN A 111 -23.76 10.34 18.29
CA GLN A 111 -23.48 11.74 17.93
C GLN A 111 -22.06 11.91 17.37
N LEU A 112 -21.05 11.30 17.98
CA LEU A 112 -19.69 11.38 17.49
C LEU A 112 -19.53 10.69 16.13
N ARG A 113 -20.14 9.52 15.95
CA ARG A 113 -20.12 8.83 14.65
C ARG A 113 -20.76 9.69 13.57
N ASP A 114 -21.94 10.25 13.84
CA ASP A 114 -22.66 11.10 12.88
C ASP A 114 -21.84 12.34 12.50
N ILE A 115 -21.20 13.00 13.48
CA ILE A 115 -20.28 14.13 13.22
C ILE A 115 -19.10 13.69 12.35
N THR A 116 -18.46 12.57 12.70
CA THR A 116 -17.31 12.02 11.99
C THR A 116 -17.66 11.71 10.53
N GLU A 117 -18.81 11.08 10.29
CA GLU A 117 -19.32 10.74 8.96
C GLU A 117 -19.65 11.97 8.12
N ILE A 118 -20.27 12.99 8.72
CA ILE A 118 -20.58 14.26 8.05
C ILE A 118 -19.29 14.98 7.66
N THR A 119 -18.33 15.08 8.59
CA THR A 119 -17.04 15.72 8.32
C THR A 119 -16.25 14.98 7.25
N ALA A 120 -16.23 13.64 7.26
CA ALA A 120 -15.58 12.86 6.22
C ALA A 120 -16.19 13.13 4.83
N GLN A 121 -17.51 13.15 4.71
CA GLN A 121 -18.20 13.44 3.45
C GLN A 121 -17.98 14.88 2.97
N GLN A 122 -17.88 15.85 3.89
CA GLN A 122 -17.61 17.24 3.54
C GLN A 122 -16.17 17.44 3.05
N LEU A 123 -15.22 16.78 3.70
CA LEU A 123 -13.80 16.87 3.36
C LEU A 123 -13.45 16.06 2.11
N PHE A 124 -14.10 14.91 1.93
CA PHE A 124 -13.87 13.96 0.84
C PHE A 124 -15.19 13.69 0.09
N PRO A 125 -15.59 14.58 -0.84
CA PRO A 125 -16.89 14.50 -1.51
C PRO A 125 -17.15 13.20 -2.28
N PHE A 126 -16.10 12.48 -2.69
CA PHE A 126 -16.23 11.18 -3.36
C PHE A 126 -16.78 10.06 -2.45
N LEU A 127 -16.88 10.29 -1.14
CA LEU A 127 -17.60 9.41 -0.21
C LEU A 127 -19.12 9.63 -0.24
N LYS A 128 -19.60 10.72 -0.83
CA LYS A 128 -21.05 10.99 -0.91
C LYS A 128 -21.69 10.05 -1.93
N SER A 129 -22.85 9.49 -1.56
CA SER A 129 -23.68 8.67 -2.46
C SER A 129 -22.91 7.49 -3.11
N PRO A 130 -22.27 6.61 -2.33
CA PRO A 130 -21.51 5.49 -2.89
C PRO A 130 -22.43 4.56 -3.68
N PRO A 131 -22.06 4.13 -4.91
CA PRO A 131 -22.87 3.24 -5.73
C PRO A 131 -23.24 1.91 -5.05
N ARG A 132 -22.38 1.35 -4.19
CA ARG A 132 -22.67 0.12 -3.42
C ARG A 132 -23.85 0.26 -2.45
N ASN A 133 -24.06 1.45 -1.89
CA ASN A 133 -25.11 1.69 -0.90
C ASN A 133 -25.70 3.11 -1.06
N PRO A 134 -26.51 3.33 -2.12
CA PRO A 134 -27.09 4.64 -2.39
C PRO A 134 -27.98 5.09 -1.23
N GLY A 135 -27.68 6.26 -0.67
CA GLY A 135 -28.46 6.85 0.44
C GLY A 135 -27.92 6.54 1.84
N SER A 136 -26.81 5.81 1.97
CA SER A 136 -26.13 5.62 3.25
C SER A 136 -25.86 6.95 3.95
N LYS A 137 -26.08 6.97 5.27
CA LYS A 137 -25.73 8.10 6.14
C LYS A 137 -24.33 7.95 6.73
N THR A 138 -23.72 6.77 6.58
CA THR A 138 -22.42 6.41 7.16
C THR A 138 -21.47 5.83 6.11
N PRO A 139 -21.26 6.50 4.96
CA PRO A 139 -20.50 5.93 3.86
C PRO A 139 -19.02 5.68 4.18
N LEU A 140 -18.41 6.42 5.12
CA LEU A 140 -17.04 6.11 5.57
C LEU A 140 -17.01 4.78 6.32
N SER A 141 -17.94 4.58 7.25
CA SER A 141 -18.10 3.29 7.94
C SER A 141 -18.41 2.18 6.96
N ASP A 142 -19.29 2.37 5.99
CA ASP A 142 -19.63 1.35 5.00
C ASP A 142 -18.41 0.93 4.17
N LEU A 143 -17.59 1.90 3.72
CA LEU A 143 -16.33 1.62 3.04
C LEU A 143 -15.40 0.81 3.93
N ARG A 144 -15.24 1.19 5.20
CA ARG A 144 -14.39 0.45 6.17
C ARG A 144 -14.89 -0.97 6.43
N HIS A 145 -16.21 -1.17 6.49
CA HIS A 145 -16.81 -2.49 6.66
C HIS A 145 -16.68 -3.37 5.42
N SER A 146 -16.37 -2.79 4.25
CA SER A 146 -16.08 -3.56 3.04
C SER A 146 -14.66 -4.15 3.02
N PHE A 147 -13.83 -3.84 4.01
CA PHE A 147 -12.50 -4.43 4.15
C PHE A 147 -12.57 -5.73 4.95
N ASP A 148 -11.96 -6.79 4.41
CA ASP A 148 -11.86 -8.08 5.08
C ASP A 148 -10.78 -8.01 6.17
N ARG A 149 -11.18 -8.27 7.41
CA ARG A 149 -10.26 -8.15 8.56
C ARG A 149 -9.07 -9.10 8.46
N GLY A 150 -7.87 -8.58 8.67
CA GLY A 150 -6.60 -9.31 8.61
C GLY A 150 -6.20 -9.76 7.21
N SER A 151 -6.88 -9.27 6.17
CA SER A 151 -6.58 -9.65 4.79
C SER A 151 -5.38 -8.88 4.23
N ARG A 152 -4.60 -9.58 3.41
CA ARG A 152 -3.46 -9.07 2.65
C ARG A 152 -3.68 -9.37 1.19
N GLY A 153 -3.42 -8.41 0.30
CA GLY A 153 -3.56 -8.65 -1.13
C GLY A 153 -2.79 -7.67 -1.99
N ILE A 154 -2.70 -8.04 -3.27
CA ILE A 154 -2.10 -7.23 -4.32
C ILE A 154 -3.22 -6.57 -5.12
N VAL A 155 -3.08 -5.28 -5.38
CA VAL A 155 -4.02 -4.50 -6.20
C VAL A 155 -3.28 -4.00 -7.43
N ILE A 156 -3.82 -4.26 -8.62
CA ILE A 156 -3.22 -3.85 -9.89
C ILE A 156 -4.26 -3.08 -10.69
N PRO A 157 -4.11 -1.75 -10.85
CA PRO A 157 -4.95 -1.00 -11.76
C PRO A 157 -4.64 -1.39 -13.21
N VAL A 158 -5.65 -1.80 -13.97
CA VAL A 158 -5.48 -2.23 -15.38
C VAL A 158 -6.60 -1.61 -16.21
N GLY A 159 -6.22 -0.90 -17.26
CA GLY A 159 -7.13 -0.17 -18.12
C GLY A 159 -6.39 0.55 -19.25
N GLY A 160 -7.10 1.25 -20.13
CA GLY A 160 -6.51 2.10 -21.16
C GLY A 160 -5.84 1.37 -22.34
N GLY A 161 -6.10 0.06 -22.52
CA GLY A 161 -5.77 -0.68 -23.74
C GLY A 161 -4.80 -1.85 -23.59
N GLU A 162 -4.35 -2.37 -24.74
CA GLU A 162 -3.65 -3.66 -24.85
C GLU A 162 -2.33 -3.73 -24.08
N GLN A 163 -1.59 -2.62 -23.95
CA GLN A 163 -0.31 -2.63 -23.22
C GLN A 163 -0.49 -2.93 -21.73
N SER A 164 -1.52 -2.35 -21.10
CA SER A 164 -1.82 -2.60 -19.69
C SER A 164 -2.24 -4.04 -19.46
N VAL A 165 -3.06 -4.60 -20.36
CA VAL A 165 -3.47 -6.03 -20.34
C VAL A 165 -2.26 -6.94 -20.45
N ARG A 166 -1.37 -6.64 -21.40
CA ARG A 166 -0.13 -7.40 -21.63
C ARG A 166 0.77 -7.41 -20.41
N PHE A 167 1.10 -6.24 -19.87
CA PHE A 167 2.02 -6.14 -18.75
C PHE A 167 1.43 -6.69 -17.45
N ALA A 168 0.13 -6.46 -17.19
CA ALA A 168 -0.54 -7.10 -16.06
C ALA A 168 -0.46 -8.64 -16.15
N GLY A 169 -0.64 -9.20 -17.36
CA GLY A 169 -0.42 -10.63 -17.60
C GLY A 169 1.02 -11.08 -17.31
N HIS A 170 2.03 -10.31 -17.75
CA HIS A 170 3.44 -10.61 -17.44
C HIS A 170 3.70 -10.62 -15.93
N LEU A 171 3.24 -9.59 -15.22
CA LEU A 171 3.40 -9.45 -13.78
C LEU A 171 2.72 -10.60 -13.04
N ILE A 172 1.43 -10.81 -13.25
CA ILE A 172 0.63 -11.82 -12.52
C ILE A 172 1.21 -13.22 -12.69
N VAL A 173 1.50 -13.63 -13.93
CA VAL A 173 1.99 -14.99 -14.18
C VAL A 173 3.42 -15.16 -13.68
N SER A 174 4.26 -14.11 -13.74
CA SER A 174 5.61 -14.16 -13.15
C SER A 174 5.57 -14.28 -11.62
N LEU A 175 4.72 -13.49 -10.94
CA LEU A 175 4.51 -13.60 -9.49
C LEU A 175 4.11 -15.02 -9.11
N ARG A 176 3.19 -15.63 -9.87
CA ARG A 176 2.60 -16.94 -9.56
C ARG A 176 3.52 -18.10 -9.90
N LYS A 177 4.14 -18.10 -11.08
CA LYS A 177 4.89 -19.25 -11.62
C LYS A 177 6.39 -19.21 -11.33
N VAL A 178 6.97 -18.02 -11.21
CA VAL A 178 8.42 -17.86 -10.97
C VAL A 178 8.69 -17.63 -9.49
N LEU A 179 7.97 -16.70 -8.87
CA LEU A 179 8.19 -16.32 -7.47
C LEU A 179 7.36 -17.14 -6.47
N GLY A 180 6.32 -17.83 -6.95
CA GLY A 180 5.45 -18.65 -6.11
C GLY A 180 4.56 -17.84 -5.15
N CYS A 181 4.32 -16.56 -5.46
CA CYS A 181 3.46 -15.66 -4.67
C CYS A 181 2.05 -16.22 -4.56
N ARG A 182 1.49 -16.21 -3.34
CA ARG A 182 0.15 -16.73 -3.03
C ARG A 182 -0.83 -15.67 -2.54
N LEU A 183 -0.40 -14.41 -2.45
CA LEU A 183 -1.30 -13.32 -2.11
C LEU A 183 -2.44 -13.24 -3.14
N PRO A 184 -3.70 -13.05 -2.70
CA PRO A 184 -4.81 -12.78 -3.60
C PRO A 184 -4.51 -11.53 -4.43
N ILE A 185 -4.91 -11.53 -5.69
CA ILE A 185 -4.70 -10.42 -6.63
C ILE A 185 -6.07 -9.90 -7.05
N GLN A 186 -6.29 -8.60 -6.90
CA GLN A 186 -7.46 -7.90 -7.42
C GLN A 186 -7.02 -6.90 -8.50
N ILE A 187 -7.49 -7.11 -9.72
CA ILE A 187 -7.39 -6.14 -10.80
C ILE A 187 -8.51 -5.12 -10.63
N VAL A 188 -8.16 -3.84 -10.65
CA VAL A 188 -9.13 -2.74 -10.55
C VAL A 188 -9.15 -1.94 -11.86
N TYR A 189 -10.35 -1.61 -12.35
CA TYR A 189 -10.54 -0.92 -13.64
C TYR A 189 -11.71 0.06 -13.57
N ALA A 190 -11.78 1.01 -14.51
CA ALA A 190 -12.78 2.10 -14.55
C ALA A 190 -13.88 1.86 -15.61
N GLY A 191 -14.73 0.87 -15.37
CA GLY A 191 -15.87 0.53 -16.25
C GLY A 191 -15.52 -0.31 -17.48
N GLU A 192 -16.55 -0.78 -18.19
CA GLU A 192 -16.40 -1.67 -19.35
C GLU A 192 -15.62 -1.06 -20.52
N ASP A 193 -15.62 0.27 -20.65
CA ASP A 193 -14.85 0.93 -21.71
C ASP A 193 -13.35 0.98 -21.41
N ASP A 194 -12.95 0.88 -20.15
CA ASP A 194 -11.56 0.93 -19.70
C ASP A 194 -10.90 -0.46 -19.75
N LEU A 195 -11.60 -1.47 -19.24
CA LEU A 195 -11.19 -2.88 -19.32
C LEU A 195 -12.39 -3.77 -19.68
N PRO A 196 -12.69 -3.95 -20.98
CA PRO A 196 -13.83 -4.71 -21.43
C PRO A 196 -13.79 -6.16 -20.97
N LYS A 197 -14.97 -6.78 -20.78
CA LYS A 197 -15.08 -8.20 -20.40
C LYS A 197 -14.17 -9.14 -21.21
N LYS A 198 -14.00 -8.91 -22.52
CA LYS A 198 -13.12 -9.74 -23.37
C LYS A 198 -11.68 -9.77 -22.85
N ASP A 199 -11.17 -8.63 -22.37
CA ASP A 199 -9.79 -8.49 -21.91
C ASP A 199 -9.64 -9.03 -20.48
N ARG A 200 -10.66 -8.86 -19.64
CA ARG A 200 -10.77 -9.55 -18.34
C ARG A 200 -10.73 -11.08 -18.51
N ASP A 201 -11.52 -11.61 -19.45
CA ASP A 201 -11.55 -13.04 -19.77
C ASP A 201 -10.20 -13.52 -20.33
N ARG A 202 -9.50 -12.71 -21.14
CA ARG A 202 -8.15 -13.02 -21.65
C ARG A 202 -7.14 -13.16 -20.51
N ILE A 203 -7.14 -12.24 -19.55
CA ILE A 203 -6.25 -12.30 -18.37
C ILE A 203 -6.60 -13.53 -17.50
N ALA A 204 -7.87 -13.75 -17.18
CA ALA A 204 -8.32 -14.85 -16.32
C ALA A 204 -8.02 -16.24 -16.89
N LYS A 205 -7.86 -16.35 -18.22
CA LYS A 205 -7.50 -17.60 -18.91
C LYS A 205 -5.99 -17.87 -18.94
N LEU A 206 -5.14 -16.93 -18.54
CA LEU A 206 -3.69 -17.17 -18.48
C LEU A 206 -3.38 -18.24 -17.43
N ASP A 207 -2.47 -19.16 -17.78
CA ASP A 207 -2.02 -20.21 -16.86
C ASP A 207 -1.30 -19.60 -15.65
N GLY A 208 -1.98 -19.58 -14.49
CA GLY A 208 -1.50 -18.97 -13.26
C GLY A 208 -2.25 -17.72 -12.83
N ALA A 209 -3.25 -17.26 -13.58
CA ALA A 209 -4.06 -16.08 -13.26
C ALA A 209 -5.56 -16.41 -12.99
N SER A 210 -5.90 -17.68 -12.82
CA SER A 210 -7.29 -18.12 -12.66
C SER A 210 -7.94 -17.70 -11.33
N ASP A 211 -7.14 -17.28 -10.35
CA ASP A 211 -7.55 -16.82 -9.03
C ASP A 211 -7.60 -15.28 -8.92
N VAL A 212 -7.48 -14.56 -10.03
CA VAL A 212 -7.53 -13.09 -10.05
C VAL A 212 -8.97 -12.59 -9.98
N GLU A 213 -9.22 -11.65 -9.10
CA GLU A 213 -10.50 -10.95 -8.99
C GLU A 213 -10.51 -9.67 -9.82
N PHE A 214 -11.70 -9.27 -10.30
CA PHE A 214 -11.89 -8.03 -11.05
C PHE A 214 -12.87 -7.12 -10.31
N LEU A 215 -12.44 -5.89 -10.02
CA LEU A 215 -13.26 -4.86 -9.40
C LEU A 215 -13.42 -3.67 -10.34
N ASP A 216 -14.66 -3.45 -10.79
CA ASP A 216 -15.03 -2.17 -11.40
C ASP A 216 -15.11 -1.11 -10.30
N ILE A 217 -14.24 -0.11 -10.38
CA ILE A 217 -14.14 0.93 -9.35
C ILE A 217 -15.39 1.83 -9.32
N PHE A 218 -16.16 1.88 -10.42
CA PHE A 218 -17.42 2.63 -10.48
C PHE A 218 -18.52 2.00 -9.64
N ASN A 219 -18.38 0.72 -9.28
CA ASN A 219 -19.26 0.14 -8.29
C ASN A 219 -18.95 0.63 -6.87
N VAL A 220 -17.81 1.27 -6.62
CA VAL A 220 -17.38 1.74 -5.29
C VAL A 220 -17.54 3.24 -5.14
N PHE A 221 -17.13 4.00 -6.15
CA PHE A 221 -17.15 5.46 -6.16
C PHE A 221 -17.91 5.97 -7.38
N ASP A 222 -18.72 7.03 -7.18
CA ASP A 222 -19.37 7.71 -8.28
C ASP A 222 -18.34 8.49 -9.11
N ASP A 223 -18.22 8.12 -10.40
CA ASP A 223 -17.21 8.71 -11.29
C ASP A 223 -17.61 10.07 -11.85
N THR A 224 -18.84 10.54 -11.61
CA THR A 224 -19.36 11.80 -12.16
C THR A 224 -18.42 12.99 -11.96
N THR A 225 -17.74 13.03 -10.80
CA THR A 225 -16.75 14.10 -10.47
C THR A 225 -15.30 13.61 -10.50
N LEU A 226 -15.07 12.30 -10.47
CA LEU A 226 -13.71 11.75 -10.40
C LEU A 226 -13.07 11.62 -11.77
N ARG A 227 -13.85 11.28 -12.81
CA ARG A 227 -13.37 11.08 -14.19
C ARG A 227 -12.15 10.14 -14.25
N LEU A 228 -12.23 8.98 -13.61
CA LEU A 228 -11.10 8.04 -13.45
C LEU A 228 -10.73 7.35 -14.75
N LYS A 229 -11.70 7.03 -15.61
CA LYS A 229 -11.44 6.40 -16.93
C LYS A 229 -10.44 7.22 -17.76
N ASP A 230 -10.63 8.54 -17.80
CA ASP A 230 -9.76 9.46 -18.51
C ASP A 230 -8.66 10.07 -17.60
N GLY A 231 -8.59 9.62 -16.35
CA GLY A 231 -7.73 10.19 -15.31
C GLY A 231 -6.32 9.60 -15.25
N GLY A 232 -6.02 8.62 -16.11
CA GLY A 232 -4.71 7.96 -16.16
C GLY A 232 -4.35 7.35 -14.80
N TRP A 233 -3.33 7.89 -14.14
CA TRP A 233 -2.84 7.39 -12.85
C TRP A 233 -3.79 7.62 -11.68
N ALA A 234 -4.78 8.51 -11.81
CA ALA A 234 -5.69 8.88 -10.71
C ALA A 234 -6.38 7.66 -10.09
N ILE A 235 -6.68 6.62 -10.90
CA ILE A 235 -7.33 5.39 -10.44
C ILE A 235 -6.54 4.67 -9.34
N LYS A 236 -5.21 4.81 -9.26
CA LYS A 236 -4.34 4.11 -8.30
C LYS A 236 -4.79 4.30 -6.84
N ALA A 237 -5.03 5.55 -6.44
CA ALA A 237 -5.47 5.86 -5.08
C ALA A 237 -6.85 5.24 -4.77
N PHE A 238 -7.78 5.33 -5.73
CA PHE A 238 -9.12 4.77 -5.59
C PHE A 238 -9.12 3.23 -5.62
N ALA A 239 -8.24 2.61 -6.41
CA ALA A 239 -8.06 1.17 -6.45
C ALA A 239 -7.58 0.62 -5.10
N LEU A 240 -6.55 1.25 -4.52
CA LEU A 240 -6.09 0.89 -3.18
C LEU A 240 -7.20 1.10 -2.15
N LEU A 241 -7.87 2.26 -2.16
CA LEU A 241 -8.94 2.59 -1.22
C LEU A 241 -10.16 1.66 -1.31
N GLY A 242 -10.64 1.38 -2.53
CA GLY A 242 -11.86 0.61 -2.79
C GLY A 242 -11.69 -0.91 -2.82
N SER A 243 -10.46 -1.41 -2.85
CA SER A 243 -10.17 -2.84 -2.70
C SER A 243 -10.60 -3.37 -1.32
N HIS A 244 -10.90 -4.66 -1.25
CA HIS A 244 -11.40 -5.27 -0.01
C HIS A 244 -10.28 -5.64 0.98
N PHE A 245 -9.00 -5.50 0.62
CA PHE A 245 -7.91 -5.86 1.54
C PHE A 245 -7.67 -4.80 2.61
N GLU A 246 -7.31 -5.19 3.83
CA GLU A 246 -6.82 -4.25 4.85
C GLU A 246 -5.36 -3.86 4.61
N GLU A 247 -4.52 -4.82 4.24
CA GLU A 247 -3.10 -4.62 3.95
C GLU A 247 -2.87 -4.82 2.44
N VAL A 248 -2.48 -3.75 1.74
CA VAL A 248 -2.43 -3.71 0.27
C VAL A 248 -1.00 -3.48 -0.21
N ILE A 249 -0.58 -4.26 -1.21
CA ILE A 249 0.52 -3.93 -2.12
C ILE A 249 -0.11 -3.49 -3.44
N LEU A 250 -0.09 -2.19 -3.72
CA LEU A 250 -0.50 -1.65 -5.01
C LEU A 250 0.68 -1.72 -5.99
N LEU A 251 0.46 -2.24 -7.19
CA LEU A 251 1.49 -2.40 -8.22
C LEU A 251 1.08 -1.71 -9.53
N ASP A 252 2.04 -1.07 -10.19
CA ASP A 252 1.95 -0.80 -11.62
C ASP A 252 1.92 -2.12 -12.40
N ALA A 253 1.18 -2.12 -13.53
CA ALA A 253 1.05 -3.30 -14.38
C ALA A 253 2.39 -3.78 -14.95
N ASP A 254 3.38 -2.90 -15.06
CA ASP A 254 4.72 -3.19 -15.59
C ASP A 254 5.83 -3.21 -14.53
N ALA A 255 5.47 -3.36 -13.25
CA ALA A 255 6.43 -3.70 -12.21
C ALA A 255 7.03 -5.10 -12.46
N VAL A 256 8.29 -5.29 -12.09
CA VAL A 256 8.98 -6.58 -12.16
C VAL A 256 9.60 -6.89 -10.81
N PHE A 257 9.25 -8.05 -10.25
CA PHE A 257 9.78 -8.52 -8.97
C PHE A 257 10.90 -9.55 -9.17
N ILE A 258 11.90 -9.47 -8.30
CA ILE A 258 13.02 -10.41 -8.23
C ILE A 258 12.95 -11.24 -6.94
N GLN A 259 12.28 -10.71 -5.90
CA GLN A 259 11.88 -11.49 -4.73
C GLN A 259 10.36 -11.56 -4.60
N GLN A 260 9.87 -12.43 -3.71
CA GLN A 260 8.45 -12.51 -3.39
C GLN A 260 7.91 -11.18 -2.83
N PRO A 261 6.78 -10.66 -3.35
CA PRO A 261 6.22 -9.39 -2.90
C PRO A 261 5.75 -9.42 -1.44
N GLU A 262 5.45 -10.59 -0.87
CA GLU A 262 5.15 -10.79 0.55
C GLU A 262 6.23 -10.22 1.48
N ARG A 263 7.48 -10.12 1.00
CA ARG A 263 8.60 -9.50 1.73
C ARG A 263 8.33 -8.04 2.10
N LEU A 264 7.54 -7.31 1.30
CA LEU A 264 7.17 -5.92 1.57
C LEU A 264 6.42 -5.78 2.90
N PHE A 265 5.53 -6.72 3.23
CA PHE A 265 4.82 -6.74 4.51
C PHE A 265 5.71 -7.13 5.70
N ALA A 266 6.90 -7.67 5.44
CA ALA A 266 7.86 -8.09 6.46
C ALA A 266 8.93 -7.03 6.74
N GLN A 267 9.01 -5.96 5.93
CA GLN A 267 9.97 -4.88 6.15
C GLN A 267 9.61 -4.09 7.41
N LYS A 268 10.63 -3.70 8.16
CA LYS A 268 10.48 -2.94 9.42
C LYS A 268 9.71 -1.64 9.22
N ALA A 269 10.02 -0.89 8.16
CA ALA A 269 9.32 0.34 7.77
C ALA A 269 7.79 0.11 7.69
N TYR A 270 7.35 -0.94 7.00
CA TYR A 270 5.94 -1.28 6.91
C TYR A 270 5.34 -1.72 8.25
N ILE A 271 6.01 -2.61 8.98
CA ILE A 271 5.51 -3.12 10.27
C ILE A 271 5.31 -1.98 11.27
N GLU A 272 6.26 -1.06 11.35
CA GLU A 272 6.23 0.04 12.31
C GLU A 272 5.26 1.14 11.89
N LYS A 273 5.32 1.58 10.62
CA LYS A 273 4.57 2.76 10.15
C LYS A 273 3.20 2.42 9.57
N GLY A 274 3.06 1.23 8.97
CA GLY A 274 1.87 0.81 8.24
C GLY A 274 1.78 1.39 6.82
N ALA A 275 2.82 2.08 6.38
CA ALA A 275 2.97 2.61 5.04
C ALA A 275 4.45 2.57 4.63
N LEU A 276 4.75 1.90 3.52
CA LEU A 276 6.07 1.84 2.90
C LEU A 276 5.98 2.40 1.47
N LEU A 277 6.81 3.40 1.20
CA LEU A 277 6.94 4.09 -0.09
C LEU A 277 8.35 3.88 -0.66
N PHE A 278 8.55 4.21 -1.94
CA PHE A 278 9.80 4.02 -2.66
C PHE A 278 10.25 5.32 -3.28
N HIS A 279 11.56 5.60 -3.23
CA HIS A 279 12.08 6.88 -3.67
C HIS A 279 12.23 6.93 -5.20
N ASP A 280 11.87 8.05 -5.85
CA ASP A 280 12.26 8.26 -7.25
C ASP A 280 13.77 8.59 -7.34
N ARG A 281 14.23 9.04 -8.50
CA ARG A 281 15.63 9.31 -8.80
C ARG A 281 16.03 10.69 -8.30
N LEU A 282 17.25 10.81 -7.75
CA LEU A 282 17.87 12.09 -7.46
C LEU A 282 18.31 12.81 -8.75
N LEU A 283 17.37 13.56 -9.33
CA LEU A 283 17.56 14.33 -10.56
C LEU A 283 17.15 15.79 -10.37
N TRP A 284 17.72 16.64 -11.23
CA TRP A 284 17.28 18.02 -11.46
C TRP A 284 17.17 18.88 -10.19
N GLN A 285 18.19 18.83 -9.34
CA GLN A 285 18.31 19.67 -8.15
C GLN A 285 18.07 21.16 -8.50
N HIS A 286 17.22 21.83 -7.71
CA HIS A 286 16.78 23.22 -7.85
C HIS A 286 15.98 23.55 -9.13
N ALA A 287 15.63 22.57 -9.97
CA ALA A 287 14.93 22.85 -11.23
C ALA A 287 13.48 23.31 -11.04
N PHE A 288 12.84 22.99 -9.92
CA PHE A 288 11.40 23.23 -9.67
C PHE A 288 11.16 24.16 -8.48
N LYS A 289 11.84 25.32 -8.43
CA LYS A 289 11.77 26.25 -7.30
C LYS A 289 10.35 26.59 -6.82
N GLU A 290 9.42 26.90 -7.74
CA GLU A 290 8.04 27.25 -7.38
C GLU A 290 7.28 26.09 -6.72
N ARG A 291 7.58 24.84 -7.11
CA ARG A 291 7.03 23.63 -6.50
C ARG A 291 7.53 23.48 -5.06
N HIS A 292 8.83 23.68 -4.83
CA HIS A 292 9.41 23.62 -3.48
C HIS A 292 8.90 24.74 -2.57
N GLU A 293 8.74 25.96 -3.09
CA GLU A 293 8.11 27.06 -2.36
C GLU A 293 6.66 26.73 -1.98
N TRP A 294 5.91 26.11 -2.90
CA TRP A 294 4.56 25.64 -2.63
C TRP A 294 4.53 24.53 -1.57
N TRP A 295 5.40 23.53 -1.63
CA TRP A 295 5.50 22.51 -0.59
C TRP A 295 5.85 23.11 0.77
N LYS A 296 6.78 24.08 0.84
CA LYS A 296 7.16 24.76 2.09
C LYS A 296 6.00 25.59 2.67
N ASP A 297 5.14 26.15 1.84
CA ASP A 297 3.92 26.85 2.28
C ASP A 297 2.83 25.88 2.78
N GLN A 298 2.68 24.73 2.13
CA GLN A 298 1.65 23.74 2.46
C GLN A 298 2.05 22.77 3.59
N ILE A 299 3.33 22.47 3.77
CA ILE A 299 3.85 21.57 4.82
C ILE A 299 4.44 22.42 5.95
N LYS A 300 3.56 22.90 6.84
CA LYS A 300 3.96 23.81 7.93
C LYS A 300 4.59 23.09 9.12
N GLU A 301 4.34 21.79 9.23
CA GLU A 301 4.84 20.92 10.30
C GLU A 301 5.43 19.63 9.70
N PRO A 302 6.66 19.66 9.17
CA PRO A 302 7.27 18.49 8.56
C PRO A 302 7.57 17.40 9.60
N SER A 303 7.23 16.17 9.27
CA SER A 303 7.49 15.00 10.08
C SER A 303 8.98 14.64 10.15
N ALA A 304 9.33 13.73 11.06
CA ALA A 304 10.68 13.19 11.13
C ALA A 304 11.09 12.44 9.85
N GLU A 305 10.14 11.88 9.12
CA GLU A 305 10.40 11.23 7.83
C GLU A 305 10.69 12.28 6.76
N MET A 306 9.87 13.33 6.67
CA MET A 306 10.07 14.42 5.72
C MET A 306 11.44 15.11 5.89
N ASN A 307 11.95 15.18 7.12
CA ASN A 307 13.27 15.74 7.40
C ASN A 307 14.45 14.87 6.91
N LYS A 308 14.21 13.63 6.44
CA LYS A 308 15.21 12.80 5.77
C LYS A 308 15.24 12.99 4.25
N SER A 309 14.17 13.53 3.68
CA SER A 309 13.99 13.68 2.23
C SER A 309 14.97 14.68 1.64
N LEU A 310 15.73 14.29 0.62
CA LEU A 310 16.59 15.18 -0.16
C LEU A 310 15.77 16.07 -1.11
N VAL A 311 14.56 15.66 -1.51
CA VAL A 311 13.61 16.53 -2.22
C VAL A 311 13.17 17.70 -1.32
N TRP A 312 12.96 17.44 -0.04
CA TRP A 312 12.62 18.47 0.94
C TRP A 312 13.81 19.36 1.33
N THR A 313 14.94 18.72 1.68
CA THR A 313 16.08 19.36 2.34
C THR A 313 17.10 19.94 1.36
N GLU A 314 17.17 19.40 0.15
CA GLU A 314 18.17 19.77 -0.86
C GLU A 314 17.56 20.16 -2.22
N ASP A 315 16.23 20.30 -2.28
CA ASP A 315 15.45 20.71 -3.46
C ASP A 315 15.68 19.82 -4.72
N TYR A 316 15.74 18.50 -4.56
CA TYR A 316 15.63 17.54 -5.69
C TYR A 316 14.22 17.46 -6.26
N ALA A 317 14.04 16.97 -7.50
CA ALA A 317 12.78 17.17 -8.22
C ALA A 317 11.58 16.30 -7.77
N GLU A 318 11.77 15.00 -7.62
CA GLU A 318 10.67 14.02 -7.43
C GLU A 318 11.03 13.09 -6.28
N GLU A 319 10.11 12.86 -5.35
CA GLU A 319 10.39 12.09 -4.15
C GLU A 319 9.97 10.63 -4.29
N CYS A 320 8.84 10.35 -4.96
CA CYS A 320 8.19 9.06 -4.88
C CYS A 320 8.09 8.34 -6.22
N ASP A 321 8.48 7.07 -6.25
CA ASP A 321 8.06 6.16 -7.31
C ASP A 321 6.81 5.37 -6.90
N SER A 322 5.66 5.73 -7.50
CA SER A 322 4.38 5.06 -7.25
C SER A 322 4.18 3.75 -8.04
N GLY A 323 5.28 3.11 -8.48
CA GLY A 323 5.27 1.79 -9.10
C GLY A 323 4.89 0.68 -8.12
N VAL A 324 5.25 0.86 -6.85
CA VAL A 324 4.81 0.04 -5.73
C VAL A 324 4.42 0.96 -4.57
N VAL A 325 3.26 0.73 -3.97
CA VAL A 325 2.83 1.41 -2.74
C VAL A 325 2.26 0.38 -1.78
N VAL A 326 2.73 0.38 -0.53
CA VAL A 326 2.32 -0.62 0.47
C VAL A 326 1.65 0.07 1.65
N LEU A 327 0.36 -0.17 1.88
CA LEU A 327 -0.42 0.50 2.93
C LEU A 327 -1.23 -0.48 3.78
N ASN A 328 -1.42 -0.13 5.05
CA ASN A 328 -2.33 -0.78 5.98
C ASN A 328 -3.55 0.13 6.26
N LYS A 329 -4.65 -0.11 5.56
CA LYS A 329 -5.93 0.63 5.73
C LYS A 329 -6.63 0.34 7.05
N ALA A 330 -6.27 -0.72 7.79
CA ALA A 330 -6.83 -0.98 9.10
C ALA A 330 -6.37 0.06 10.15
N ARG A 331 -5.25 0.75 9.89
CA ARG A 331 -4.79 1.87 10.72
C ARG A 331 -5.57 3.13 10.34
N VAL A 332 -6.30 3.70 11.31
CA VAL A 332 -7.15 4.88 11.12
C VAL A 332 -6.38 6.05 10.49
N SER A 333 -5.18 6.35 10.97
CA SER A 333 -4.36 7.43 10.39
C SER A 333 -4.00 7.14 8.93
N THR A 334 -3.49 5.96 8.62
CA THR A 334 -3.16 5.54 7.25
C THR A 334 -4.36 5.59 6.30
N LEU A 335 -5.54 5.15 6.76
CA LEU A 335 -6.78 5.26 5.97
C LEU A 335 -7.14 6.73 5.68
N VAL A 336 -7.06 7.60 6.68
CA VAL A 336 -7.39 9.02 6.50
C VAL A 336 -6.35 9.74 5.63
N GLY A 337 -5.07 9.38 5.75
CA GLY A 337 -4.03 9.81 4.81
C GLY A 337 -4.34 9.35 3.38
N LEU A 338 -4.76 8.10 3.19
CA LEU A 338 -5.18 7.58 1.89
C LEU A 338 -6.42 8.31 1.33
N LEU A 339 -7.38 8.71 2.17
CA LEU A 339 -8.49 9.56 1.74
C LEU A 339 -7.99 10.93 1.23
N HIS A 340 -6.96 11.48 1.88
CA HIS A 340 -6.31 12.70 1.40
C HIS A 340 -5.56 12.46 0.08
N VAL A 341 -4.86 11.33 -0.09
CA VAL A 341 -4.25 10.95 -1.38
C VAL A 341 -5.33 10.87 -2.48
N ALA A 342 -6.46 10.21 -2.20
CA ALA A 342 -7.57 10.10 -3.15
C ALA A 342 -8.19 11.48 -3.48
N TRP A 343 -8.31 12.38 -2.49
CA TRP A 343 -8.75 13.76 -2.70
C TRP A 343 -7.84 14.51 -3.67
N GLN A 344 -6.52 14.40 -3.51
CA GLN A 344 -5.55 15.01 -4.43
C GLN A 344 -5.67 14.48 -5.86
N ASN A 345 -6.22 13.27 -6.05
CA ASN A 345 -6.45 12.63 -7.34
C ASN A 345 -7.89 12.77 -7.85
N THR A 346 -8.76 13.54 -7.19
CA THR A 346 -10.05 13.97 -7.77
C THR A 346 -9.81 14.91 -8.95
N TYR A 347 -10.73 14.97 -9.91
CA TYR A 347 -10.50 15.67 -11.18
C TYR A 347 -10.14 17.14 -10.99
N GLU A 348 -10.93 17.88 -10.22
CA GLU A 348 -10.70 19.32 -10.05
C GLU A 348 -9.37 19.60 -9.34
N VAL A 349 -9.03 18.82 -8.31
CA VAL A 349 -7.79 19.01 -7.54
C VAL A 349 -6.56 18.62 -8.35
N ARG A 350 -6.60 17.49 -9.07
CA ARG A 350 -5.43 17.01 -9.82
C ARG A 350 -5.11 17.90 -11.02
N GLU A 351 -6.13 18.34 -11.75
CA GLU A 351 -5.95 19.15 -12.95
C GLU A 351 -5.60 20.60 -12.61
N GLU A 352 -6.06 21.12 -11.46
CA GLU A 352 -5.70 22.45 -10.99
C GLU A 352 -4.31 22.48 -10.35
N VAL A 353 -3.97 21.49 -9.51
CA VAL A 353 -2.80 21.55 -8.62
C VAL A 353 -1.92 20.31 -8.76
N THR A 354 -2.38 19.13 -8.34
CA THR A 354 -1.52 17.97 -8.09
C THR A 354 -0.65 17.61 -9.30
N TYR A 355 -1.24 17.52 -10.50
CA TYR A 355 -0.51 17.11 -11.73
C TYR A 355 0.22 18.27 -12.40
N ARG A 356 0.00 19.51 -11.94
CA ARG A 356 0.82 20.66 -12.33
C ARG A 356 2.04 20.81 -11.43
N GLN A 357 1.90 20.43 -10.16
CA GLN A 357 2.99 20.43 -9.21
C GLN A 357 3.87 19.21 -9.37
N GLY A 358 3.35 18.00 -9.57
CA GLY A 358 4.15 16.78 -9.75
C GLY A 358 3.99 16.12 -11.11
N HIS A 359 4.62 14.96 -11.29
CA HIS A 359 4.38 14.10 -12.45
C HIS A 359 3.33 13.02 -12.16
N GLY A 360 2.07 13.33 -12.44
CA GLY A 360 0.96 12.40 -12.18
C GLY A 360 0.69 12.23 -10.68
N ASP A 361 0.38 11.01 -10.25
CA ASP A 361 -0.05 10.69 -8.88
C ASP A 361 1.11 10.58 -7.87
N LYS A 362 2.34 10.42 -8.33
CA LYS A 362 3.53 10.06 -7.52
C LYS A 362 3.65 10.82 -6.21
N GLU A 363 3.67 12.15 -6.28
CA GLU A 363 3.89 13.01 -5.13
C GLU A 363 2.67 13.07 -4.19
N SER A 364 1.48 12.69 -4.68
CA SER A 364 0.27 12.72 -3.86
C SER A 364 0.29 11.72 -2.72
N TRP A 365 1.03 10.61 -2.86
CA TRP A 365 1.12 9.54 -1.87
C TRP A 365 1.76 10.01 -0.56
N TRP A 366 2.99 10.49 -0.62
CA TRP A 366 3.68 10.98 0.57
C TRP A 366 3.04 12.28 1.06
N LEU A 367 2.63 13.18 0.17
CA LEU A 367 2.06 14.46 0.57
C LEU A 367 0.73 14.28 1.31
N GLY A 368 -0.13 13.37 0.86
CA GLY A 368 -1.40 13.07 1.53
C GLY A 368 -1.20 12.42 2.89
N LEU A 369 -0.23 11.51 3.01
CA LEU A 369 0.14 10.88 4.28
C LEU A 369 0.73 11.92 5.26
N GLU A 370 1.67 12.75 4.80
CA GLU A 370 2.34 13.81 5.57
C GLU A 370 1.35 14.85 6.11
N LEU A 371 0.55 15.45 5.22
CA LEU A 371 -0.44 16.46 5.60
C LEU A 371 -1.54 15.85 6.49
N GLY A 372 -1.96 14.63 6.18
CA GLY A 372 -2.93 13.87 6.99
C GLY A 372 -2.40 13.40 8.35
N GLY A 373 -1.11 13.60 8.65
CA GLY A 373 -0.49 13.17 9.92
C GLY A 373 -0.35 11.66 10.07
N SER A 374 -0.30 10.93 8.94
CA SER A 374 -0.04 9.50 8.92
C SER A 374 1.43 9.20 9.15
N SER A 375 1.71 8.05 9.76
CA SER A 375 3.08 7.51 9.77
C SER A 375 3.35 6.78 8.45
N TYR A 376 4.49 7.06 7.84
CA TYR A 376 5.02 6.38 6.66
C TYR A 376 6.54 6.39 6.74
N GLU A 377 7.17 5.57 5.91
CA GLU A 377 8.61 5.55 5.74
C GLU A 377 8.94 5.15 4.30
N PHE A 378 9.94 5.80 3.73
CA PHE A 378 10.48 5.42 2.44
C PHE A 378 11.50 4.29 2.59
N GLU A 379 11.74 3.57 1.50
CA GLU A 379 12.93 2.72 1.39
C GLU A 379 14.20 3.53 1.72
N SER A 380 15.25 2.88 2.22
CA SER A 380 16.44 3.62 2.71
C SER A 380 17.27 4.29 1.62
N HIS A 381 17.13 3.86 0.37
CA HIS A 381 17.92 4.32 -0.77
C HIS A 381 17.03 5.09 -1.74
N TYR A 382 17.59 6.12 -2.37
CA TYR A 382 16.94 6.68 -3.56
C TYR A 382 16.96 5.66 -4.71
N GLY A 383 16.11 5.87 -5.72
CA GLY A 383 15.94 4.95 -6.83
C GLY A 383 17.26 4.39 -7.35
N SER A 384 17.38 3.06 -7.35
CA SER A 384 18.56 2.33 -7.82
C SER A 384 18.48 2.07 -9.33
N MET A 385 19.58 1.64 -9.92
CA MET A 385 19.65 1.30 -11.35
C MET A 385 19.85 -0.20 -11.53
N ILE A 386 19.05 -0.83 -12.39
CA ILE A 386 19.31 -2.18 -12.93
C ILE A 386 19.37 -2.10 -14.45
N GLY A 387 20.42 -2.65 -15.06
CA GLY A 387 20.62 -2.51 -16.50
C GLY A 387 21.87 -3.16 -17.05
N TRP A 388 22.45 -2.52 -18.07
CA TRP A 388 23.60 -3.01 -18.80
C TRP A 388 24.80 -2.08 -18.60
N GLY A 389 25.98 -2.69 -18.50
CA GLY A 389 27.23 -1.98 -18.28
C GLY A 389 27.81 -1.39 -19.56
N GLU A 390 28.41 -0.20 -19.45
CA GLU A 390 29.33 0.30 -20.49
C GLU A 390 30.74 -0.22 -20.19
N GLY A 391 31.18 -1.30 -20.87
CA GLY A 391 32.47 -1.96 -20.63
C GLY A 391 32.36 -3.50 -20.63
N ARG A 392 33.39 -4.21 -20.14
CA ARG A 392 33.35 -5.67 -19.92
C ARG A 392 34.03 -6.05 -18.60
N GLY A 393 33.43 -6.97 -17.85
CA GLY A 393 34.00 -7.54 -16.64
C GLY A 393 34.24 -6.50 -15.55
N ALA A 394 35.40 -6.57 -14.88
CA ALA A 394 35.76 -5.68 -13.77
C ALA A 394 35.90 -4.18 -14.12
N ASN A 395 35.77 -3.80 -15.40
CA ASN A 395 35.92 -2.42 -15.87
C ASN A 395 34.58 -1.67 -16.06
N VAL A 396 33.44 -2.28 -15.70
CA VAL A 396 32.15 -1.59 -15.78
C VAL A 396 32.07 -0.59 -14.64
N THR A 397 31.95 0.69 -14.97
CA THR A 397 31.83 1.80 -14.00
C THR A 397 30.49 2.55 -14.10
N LYS A 398 29.64 2.13 -15.04
CA LYS A 398 28.40 2.80 -15.40
C LYS A 398 27.37 1.77 -15.85
N VAL A 399 26.17 1.84 -15.28
CA VAL A 399 25.02 1.01 -15.65
C VAL A 399 23.93 1.89 -16.23
N CYS A 400 23.37 1.48 -17.37
CA CYS A 400 22.33 2.23 -18.06
C CYS A 400 21.06 1.40 -18.28
N SER A 401 19.90 2.04 -18.16
CA SER A 401 18.59 1.44 -18.36
C SER A 401 17.48 2.46 -18.59
N PHE A 402 16.28 1.97 -18.90
CA PHE A 402 15.05 2.75 -18.95
C PHE A 402 14.23 2.66 -17.65
N VAL A 403 14.65 1.79 -16.74
CA VAL A 403 13.90 1.42 -15.53
C VAL A 403 14.53 2.04 -14.28
N ILE A 404 13.76 2.04 -13.19
CA ILE A 404 14.19 2.38 -11.84
C ILE A 404 14.04 1.12 -10.98
N ALA A 405 15.05 0.82 -10.16
CA ALA A 405 15.10 -0.34 -9.30
C ALA A 405 15.06 0.04 -7.83
N HIS A 406 14.67 -0.92 -7.00
CA HIS A 406 14.44 -0.73 -5.57
C HIS A 406 14.94 -1.93 -4.79
N THR A 407 15.41 -1.68 -3.57
CA THR A 407 15.99 -2.70 -2.69
C THR A 407 15.06 -2.99 -1.50
N ASP A 408 15.31 -4.10 -0.81
CA ASP A 408 14.75 -4.36 0.51
C ASP A 408 15.63 -3.74 1.61
N GLU A 409 15.17 -3.83 2.87
CA GLU A 409 15.88 -3.36 4.06
C GLU A 409 17.26 -4.01 4.32
N LYS A 410 17.69 -4.98 3.49
CA LYS A 410 18.99 -5.67 3.56
C LYS A 410 19.85 -5.40 2.34
N ASP A 411 19.52 -4.34 1.61
CA ASP A 411 20.20 -3.88 0.41
C ASP A 411 20.26 -4.98 -0.66
N LYS A 412 19.18 -5.78 -0.77
CA LYS A 412 19.00 -6.75 -1.84
C LYS A 412 17.98 -6.25 -2.83
N LEU A 413 18.29 -6.40 -4.10
CA LEU A 413 17.41 -6.02 -5.20
C LEU A 413 16.05 -6.72 -5.04
N LEU A 414 14.98 -5.93 -5.02
CA LEU A 414 13.64 -6.40 -4.70
C LEU A 414 12.73 -6.38 -5.93
N TRP A 415 12.63 -5.21 -6.56
CA TRP A 415 11.77 -4.99 -7.71
C TRP A 415 12.28 -3.80 -8.56
N TYR A 416 11.77 -3.65 -9.77
CA TYR A 416 12.02 -2.48 -10.61
C TYR A 416 10.79 -2.14 -11.46
N ASN A 417 10.63 -0.87 -11.84
CA ASN A 417 9.52 -0.38 -12.66
C ASN A 417 9.94 -0.19 -14.12
N GLY A 418 9.26 -0.84 -15.07
CA GLY A 418 9.45 -0.58 -16.50
C GLY A 418 9.46 -1.81 -17.42
N SER A 419 8.83 -2.90 -17.01
CA SER A 419 8.65 -4.18 -17.73
C SER A 419 9.91 -5.04 -17.91
N LEU A 420 9.72 -6.28 -18.37
CA LEU A 420 10.80 -7.20 -18.73
C LEU A 420 11.45 -6.88 -20.10
N LEU A 421 10.93 -5.88 -20.82
CA LEU A 421 11.47 -5.44 -22.10
C LEU A 421 12.66 -4.49 -21.87
N LYS A 422 13.68 -4.60 -22.70
CA LYS A 422 14.81 -3.66 -22.69
C LYS A 422 14.37 -2.25 -22.97
N ASN A 423 13.50 -2.06 -23.98
CA ASN A 423 12.93 -0.77 -24.32
C ASN A 423 11.50 -0.94 -24.82
N LYS A 424 10.53 -0.85 -23.90
CA LYS A 424 9.10 -1.01 -24.21
C LYS A 424 8.52 -0.02 -25.24
N ARG A 425 9.21 1.10 -25.51
CA ARG A 425 8.75 2.14 -26.45
C ARG A 425 9.19 1.85 -27.88
N VAL A 426 10.45 1.42 -28.05
CA VAL A 426 11.10 1.31 -29.36
C VAL A 426 11.12 -0.14 -29.85
N ASP A 427 11.22 -1.11 -28.94
CA ASP A 427 11.27 -2.53 -29.25
C ASP A 427 10.29 -3.32 -28.36
N PRO A 428 9.01 -3.42 -28.77
CA PRO A 428 7.97 -4.05 -27.96
C PRO A 428 8.16 -5.56 -27.78
N ASP A 429 9.09 -6.21 -28.48
CA ASP A 429 9.40 -7.64 -28.36
C ASP A 429 10.86 -7.91 -27.89
N GLY A 430 11.62 -6.84 -27.62
CA GLY A 430 13.02 -6.85 -27.21
C GLY A 430 13.26 -7.20 -25.75
N TYR A 431 13.09 -8.47 -25.39
CA TYR A 431 13.43 -8.98 -24.05
C TYR A 431 14.93 -9.17 -23.88
N GLU A 432 15.49 -8.63 -22.80
CA GLU A 432 16.89 -8.84 -22.44
C GLU A 432 17.05 -8.82 -20.92
N VAL A 433 17.87 -9.73 -20.39
CA VAL A 433 18.16 -9.79 -18.95
C VAL A 433 19.21 -8.73 -18.65
N PRO A 434 18.98 -7.82 -17.70
CA PRO A 434 20.01 -6.94 -17.17
C PRO A 434 21.19 -7.73 -16.61
N GLU A 435 22.36 -7.12 -16.57
CA GLU A 435 23.58 -7.79 -16.10
C GLU A 435 24.08 -7.25 -14.77
N TYR A 436 23.84 -5.95 -14.53
CA TYR A 436 24.40 -5.20 -13.43
C TYR A 436 23.36 -4.32 -12.77
N TRP A 437 23.63 -3.91 -11.54
CA TRP A 437 22.86 -2.92 -10.83
C TRP A 437 23.76 -2.06 -9.93
N MET A 438 23.25 -0.89 -9.55
CA MET A 438 23.93 0.11 -8.74
C MET A 438 22.92 0.79 -7.80
N MET A 439 23.37 1.18 -6.62
CA MET A 439 22.60 1.92 -5.61
C MET A 439 23.44 3.07 -5.05
N ASP A 440 22.78 4.15 -4.60
CA ASP A 440 23.44 5.36 -4.08
C ASP A 440 24.44 6.04 -5.04
N GLY A 441 24.28 5.78 -6.34
CA GLY A 441 25.10 6.40 -7.38
C GLY A 441 24.50 7.70 -7.92
N LYS A 442 25.29 8.38 -8.74
CA LYS A 442 24.86 9.60 -9.42
C LYS A 442 24.00 9.27 -10.64
N TRP A 443 22.77 9.78 -10.67
CA TRP A 443 21.86 9.64 -11.81
C TRP A 443 22.19 10.61 -12.95
N HIS A 444 22.19 10.07 -14.17
CA HIS A 444 22.32 10.80 -15.43
C HIS A 444 21.10 10.52 -16.29
N LYS A 445 20.25 11.52 -16.49
CA LYS A 445 19.03 11.36 -17.29
C LYS A 445 19.35 11.28 -18.78
N GLY A 446 18.72 10.32 -19.49
CA GLY A 446 18.75 10.25 -20.96
C GLY A 446 18.20 11.53 -21.59
N ARG A 447 18.74 11.92 -22.76
CA ARG A 447 18.37 13.19 -23.42
C ARG A 447 16.92 13.21 -23.89
N THR A 448 16.44 12.09 -24.41
CA THR A 448 15.07 11.89 -24.86
C THR A 448 14.43 10.73 -24.11
N LYS A 449 13.13 10.50 -24.32
CA LYS A 449 12.43 9.33 -23.76
C LYS A 449 12.87 8.00 -24.41
N ASP A 450 13.66 8.06 -25.47
CA ASP A 450 14.16 6.90 -26.21
C ASP A 450 15.64 6.61 -25.86
N ASP A 451 16.27 7.48 -25.05
CA ASP A 451 17.62 7.29 -24.52
C ASP A 451 17.60 6.72 -23.10
N MET A 452 18.51 5.77 -22.81
CA MET A 452 18.68 5.24 -21.46
C MET A 452 19.16 6.33 -20.49
N SER A 453 18.73 6.22 -19.24
CA SER A 453 19.35 6.91 -18.12
C SER A 453 20.46 6.02 -17.56
N CYS A 454 21.45 6.61 -16.89
CA CYS A 454 22.60 5.88 -16.37
C CYS A 454 22.89 6.26 -14.93
N MET A 455 23.56 5.37 -14.21
CA MET A 455 24.12 5.62 -12.88
C MET A 455 25.64 5.43 -12.91
N THR A 456 26.36 6.28 -12.17
CA THR A 456 27.83 6.21 -12.01
C THR A 456 28.22 6.48 -10.55
N ASP A 457 29.53 6.54 -10.28
CA ASP A 457 30.13 7.07 -9.04
C ASP A 457 29.88 6.23 -7.77
N THR A 458 29.45 4.97 -7.93
CA THR A 458 29.27 3.98 -6.86
C THR A 458 29.71 2.59 -7.35
N GLU A 459 29.68 1.58 -6.48
CA GLU A 459 30.00 0.20 -6.81
C GLU A 459 29.03 -0.38 -7.85
N VAL A 460 29.57 -1.08 -8.85
CA VAL A 460 28.78 -1.84 -9.82
C VAL A 460 28.67 -3.27 -9.33
N LEU A 461 27.43 -3.71 -9.09
CA LEU A 461 27.13 -5.05 -8.62
C LEU A 461 26.66 -5.90 -9.80
N GLU A 462 27.27 -7.07 -10.00
CA GLU A 462 26.75 -8.03 -10.96
C GLU A 462 25.53 -8.74 -10.37
N LEU A 463 24.48 -8.93 -11.18
CA LEU A 463 23.37 -9.77 -10.76
C LEU A 463 23.85 -11.20 -10.47
N THR A 464 23.44 -11.73 -9.34
CA THR A 464 23.72 -13.10 -8.93
C THR A 464 23.12 -14.10 -9.93
N ALA A 465 23.62 -15.34 -9.89
CA ALA A 465 23.09 -16.42 -10.71
C ALA A 465 21.58 -16.64 -10.50
N GLU A 466 21.10 -16.43 -9.27
CA GLU A 466 19.71 -16.58 -8.88
C GLU A 466 18.83 -15.44 -9.41
N GLU A 467 19.26 -14.18 -9.25
CA GLU A 467 18.52 -13.02 -9.80
C GLU A 467 18.42 -13.13 -11.33
N LYS A 468 19.53 -13.49 -12.01
CA LYS A 468 19.51 -13.75 -13.45
C LYS A 468 18.60 -14.93 -13.82
N ARG A 469 18.50 -15.97 -12.98
CA ARG A 469 17.59 -17.10 -13.20
C ARG A 469 16.13 -16.65 -13.12
N VAL A 470 15.75 -15.92 -12.08
CA VAL A 470 14.41 -15.37 -11.90
C VAL A 470 14.01 -14.52 -13.11
N LEU A 471 14.86 -13.59 -13.54
CA LEU A 471 14.56 -12.73 -14.69
C LEU A 471 14.46 -13.51 -16.01
N ARG A 472 15.33 -14.51 -16.23
CA ARG A 472 15.25 -15.39 -17.41
C ARG A 472 13.94 -16.17 -17.45
N GLU A 473 13.52 -16.71 -16.31
CA GLU A 473 12.26 -17.45 -16.20
C GLU A 473 11.05 -16.54 -16.39
N SER A 474 11.06 -15.34 -15.78
CA SER A 474 10.01 -14.32 -15.97
C SER A 474 9.89 -13.90 -17.44
N ILE A 475 11.02 -13.68 -18.15
CA ILE A 475 11.00 -13.43 -19.60
C ILE A 475 10.40 -14.60 -20.37
N GLY A 476 10.78 -15.84 -20.03
CA GLY A 476 10.24 -17.04 -20.65
C GLY A 476 8.72 -17.17 -20.47
N ILE A 477 8.22 -16.80 -19.28
CA ILE A 477 6.79 -16.71 -18.98
C ILE A 477 6.12 -15.58 -19.75
N ALA A 478 6.69 -14.37 -19.77
CA ALA A 478 6.14 -13.22 -20.47
C ALA A 478 5.96 -13.50 -21.97
N LYS A 479 6.92 -14.17 -22.62
CA LYS A 479 6.79 -14.63 -24.01
C LYS A 479 5.62 -15.59 -24.24
N LYS A 480 5.37 -16.51 -23.28
CA LYS A 480 4.20 -17.40 -23.35
C LYS A 480 2.89 -16.64 -23.16
N VAL A 481 2.86 -15.67 -22.26
CA VAL A 481 1.72 -14.77 -22.05
C VAL A 481 1.42 -13.99 -23.33
N ASP A 482 2.43 -13.43 -24.01
CA ASP A 482 2.24 -12.73 -25.28
C ASP A 482 1.59 -13.61 -26.35
N ILE A 483 2.02 -14.87 -26.46
CA ILE A 483 1.43 -15.83 -27.41
C ILE A 483 -0.02 -16.12 -27.04
N ALA A 484 -0.31 -16.37 -25.74
CA ALA A 484 -1.65 -16.65 -25.27
C ALA A 484 -2.61 -15.48 -25.50
N LEU A 485 -2.17 -14.25 -25.19
CA LEU A 485 -2.97 -13.04 -25.39
C LEU A 485 -3.27 -12.76 -26.87
N LYS A 486 -2.35 -13.11 -27.79
CA LYS A 486 -2.57 -13.01 -29.25
C LYS A 486 -3.49 -14.10 -29.79
N GLY A 487 -3.50 -15.30 -29.20
CA GLY A 487 -4.26 -16.46 -29.66
C GLY A 487 -5.71 -16.56 -29.18
N THR A 488 -6.18 -15.61 -28.37
CA THR A 488 -7.53 -15.65 -27.74
C THR A 488 -8.56 -14.77 -28.47
N VAL A 489 -8.39 -14.56 -29.79
CA VAL A 489 -9.30 -13.76 -30.63
C VAL A 489 -10.53 -14.56 -31.04
#